data_AF-A0A3C7WAK6-F1
#
_entry.id   AF-A0A3C7WAK6-F1
#
_cell.length_a   1.000
_cell.length_b   1.000
_cell.length_c   1.000
_cell.angle_alpha   90.00
_cell.angle_beta   90.00
_cell.angle_gamma   90.00
#
_symmetry.space_group_name_H-M   'P 1'
#
loop_
_entity.id
_entity.type
_entity.pdbx_description
1 polymer ?
#
loop_
_entity_poly.entity_id
_entity_poly.type
_entity_poly.pdbx_seq_one_letter_code
_entity_poly.pdbx_strand_id
1 'polypeptide(L)'
;PAIVGGGANGCILHYVENSERLRDGDLVLIDAGCEYHGYAADVTRTFPVNGRFSPAQRALYEVVQAAHAAGIAASRAGNHWNQPHDATVRVITEGLVELGLLRGRVPKLIKDGAYRDFYMHRAGHWLGLDVHDVGDYRVGGEWRLLEPGMVMTMEPGIYVAPDNTRVAKKWRGIGIRIEDDVAIGADGPEVLSAGVPVAPDDIEALMAA
;
A
#
# COMPACT_ATOMS: atom_id res chain seq x y z
N PRO A 1 -13.32 10.34 2.77
CA PRO A 1 -13.23 11.35 1.71
C PRO A 1 -12.17 10.93 0.69
N ALA A 2 -12.35 11.20 -0.60
CA ALA A 2 -11.33 10.83 -1.59
C ALA A 2 -10.03 11.63 -1.37
N ILE A 3 -8.91 10.94 -1.53
CA ILE A 3 -7.54 11.48 -1.48
C ILE A 3 -7.01 11.51 -2.90
N VAL A 4 -6.51 12.66 -3.35
CA VAL A 4 -5.88 12.84 -4.67
C VAL A 4 -4.56 13.58 -4.49
N GLY A 5 -3.52 12.84 -4.10
CA GLY A 5 -2.20 13.36 -3.76
C GLY A 5 -1.23 13.36 -4.94
N GLY A 6 -1.10 14.50 -5.64
CA GLY A 6 -0.08 14.71 -6.67
C GLY A 6 1.31 15.06 -6.11
N GLY A 7 2.37 14.48 -6.68
CA GLY A 7 3.76 14.76 -6.30
C GLY A 7 4.03 14.47 -4.82
N ALA A 8 4.62 15.45 -4.12
CA ALA A 8 4.93 15.32 -2.69
C ALA A 8 3.69 15.16 -1.80
N ASN A 9 2.50 15.54 -2.28
CA ASN A 9 1.26 15.35 -1.52
C ASN A 9 0.92 13.86 -1.35
N GLY A 10 1.42 12.97 -2.22
CA GLY A 10 1.31 11.53 -2.03
C GLY A 10 2.04 11.02 -0.77
N CYS A 11 2.90 11.83 -0.13
CA CYS A 11 3.54 11.51 1.15
C CYS A 11 2.69 11.88 2.38
N ILE A 12 1.53 12.52 2.20
CA ILE A 12 0.59 12.85 3.27
C ILE A 12 -0.54 11.81 3.21
N LEU A 13 -0.61 10.93 4.22
CA LEU A 13 -1.44 9.73 4.17
C LEU A 13 -2.91 10.00 3.84
N HIS A 14 -3.49 11.03 4.47
CA HIS A 14 -4.87 11.48 4.25
C HIS A 14 -4.92 12.91 3.69
N TYR A 15 -4.24 13.16 2.57
CA TYR A 15 -4.31 14.44 1.85
C TYR A 15 -5.70 14.63 1.23
N VAL A 16 -6.46 15.62 1.69
CA VAL A 16 -7.85 15.86 1.24
C VAL A 16 -8.06 17.26 0.70
N GLU A 17 -7.03 18.11 0.72
CA GLU A 17 -7.06 19.46 0.18
C GLU A 17 -7.30 19.45 -1.34
N ASN A 18 -6.84 18.41 -2.04
CA ASN A 18 -7.17 18.07 -3.44
C ASN A 18 -7.21 19.28 -4.41
N SER A 19 -6.31 20.24 -4.23
CA SER A 19 -6.37 21.56 -4.88
C SER A 19 -5.10 21.93 -5.64
N GLU A 20 -4.05 21.12 -5.53
CA GLU A 20 -2.80 21.34 -6.23
C GLU A 20 -2.86 20.89 -7.69
N ARG A 21 -2.16 21.63 -8.56
CA ARG A 21 -2.06 21.29 -9.98
C ARG A 21 -1.16 20.07 -10.16
N LEU A 22 -1.65 19.03 -10.84
CA LEU A 22 -0.85 17.89 -11.29
C LEU A 22 0.19 18.34 -12.33
N ARG A 23 1.44 17.89 -12.17
CA ARG A 23 2.57 18.28 -13.02
C ARG A 23 3.13 17.09 -13.78
N ASP A 24 3.65 17.36 -14.96
CA ASP A 24 4.44 16.38 -15.72
C ASP A 24 5.63 15.90 -14.88
N GLY A 25 5.87 14.59 -14.90
CA GLY A 25 6.90 13.91 -14.12
C GLY A 25 6.50 13.53 -12.70
N ASP A 26 5.38 14.01 -12.16
CA ASP A 26 4.88 13.59 -10.85
C ASP A 26 4.17 12.23 -10.91
N LEU A 27 4.10 11.55 -9.76
CA LEU A 27 3.07 10.54 -9.52
C LEU A 27 1.81 11.22 -8.99
N VAL A 28 0.67 10.56 -9.13
CA VAL A 28 -0.54 10.84 -8.38
C VAL A 28 -0.96 9.57 -7.64
N LEU A 29 -1.18 9.70 -6.33
CA LEU A 29 -1.77 8.68 -5.48
C LEU A 29 -3.25 9.02 -5.30
N ILE A 30 -4.13 8.10 -5.68
CA ILE A 30 -5.57 8.21 -5.48
C ILE A 30 -5.99 7.09 -4.54
N ASP A 31 -6.54 7.47 -3.40
CA ASP A 31 -7.18 6.58 -2.43
C ASP A 31 -8.64 7.03 -2.36
N ALA A 32 -9.52 6.15 -2.86
CA ALA A 32 -10.94 6.43 -2.94
C ALA A 32 -11.74 5.13 -3.10
N GLY A 33 -12.90 5.12 -2.46
CA GLY A 33 -13.90 4.08 -2.62
C GLY A 33 -15.31 4.63 -2.62
N CYS A 34 -16.25 3.84 -3.11
CA CYS A 34 -17.67 4.14 -2.99
C CYS A 34 -18.30 3.37 -1.83
N GLU A 35 -19.51 3.77 -1.45
CA GLU A 35 -20.37 2.99 -0.57
C GLU A 35 -21.57 2.51 -1.39
N TYR A 36 -21.87 1.22 -1.36
CA TYR A 36 -22.99 0.61 -2.08
C TYR A 36 -23.86 -0.20 -1.13
N HIS A 37 -25.14 0.21 -1.00
CA HIS A 37 -26.09 -0.34 0.00
C HIS A 37 -25.53 -0.39 1.43
N GLY A 38 -24.71 0.59 1.81
CA GLY A 38 -24.07 0.63 3.12
C GLY A 38 -22.68 0.03 3.18
N TYR A 39 -22.25 -0.79 2.20
CA TYR A 39 -20.94 -1.43 2.23
C TYR A 39 -19.89 -0.57 1.53
N ALA A 40 -18.77 -0.34 2.21
CA ALA A 40 -17.62 0.38 1.68
C ALA A 40 -16.77 -0.52 0.75
N ALA A 41 -16.24 0.09 -0.30
CA ALA A 41 -15.04 -0.35 -0.99
C ALA A 41 -13.89 0.59 -0.62
N ASP A 42 -12.64 0.13 -0.68
CA ASP A 42 -11.47 0.95 -0.39
C ASP A 42 -10.30 0.62 -1.31
N VAL A 43 -9.96 1.54 -2.21
CA VAL A 43 -9.01 1.28 -3.29
C VAL A 43 -8.03 2.42 -3.41
N THR A 44 -6.75 2.09 -3.31
CA THR A 44 -5.65 2.99 -3.62
C THR A 44 -4.90 2.53 -4.87
N ARG A 45 -4.68 3.48 -5.79
CA ARG A 45 -3.77 3.33 -6.93
C ARG A 45 -2.82 4.52 -7.01
N THR A 46 -1.56 4.23 -7.33
CA THR A 46 -0.56 5.25 -7.65
C THR A 46 -0.11 5.09 -9.09
N PHE A 47 -0.05 6.18 -9.86
CA PHE A 47 0.35 6.13 -11.27
C PHE A 47 1.00 7.44 -11.73
N PRO A 48 1.83 7.42 -12.79
CA PRO A 48 2.49 8.62 -13.30
C PRO A 48 1.49 9.55 -13.99
N VAL A 49 1.51 10.85 -13.64
CA VAL A 49 0.60 11.85 -14.24
C VAL A 49 0.73 11.91 -15.76
N ASN A 50 1.94 11.68 -16.28
CA ASN A 50 2.24 11.70 -17.71
C ASN A 50 2.17 10.31 -18.39
N GLY A 51 1.69 9.28 -17.69
CA GLY A 51 1.52 7.93 -18.24
C GLY A 51 2.79 7.08 -18.34
N ARG A 52 3.95 7.56 -17.87
CA ARG A 52 5.22 6.80 -17.88
C ARG A 52 5.95 6.91 -16.54
N PHE A 53 6.23 5.78 -15.90
CA PHE A 53 7.03 5.78 -14.68
C PHE A 53 8.47 6.17 -15.01
N SER A 54 9.03 7.14 -14.29
CA SER A 54 10.48 7.34 -14.28
C SER A 54 11.18 6.13 -13.63
N PRO A 55 12.48 5.92 -13.87
CA PRO A 55 13.21 4.80 -13.28
C PRO A 55 13.16 4.75 -11.74
N ALA A 56 13.15 5.91 -11.07
CA ALA A 56 13.05 5.96 -9.61
C ALA A 56 11.63 5.64 -9.11
N GLN A 57 10.60 6.14 -9.80
CA GLN A 57 9.22 5.82 -9.46
C GLN A 57 8.93 4.34 -9.66
N ARG A 58 9.32 3.77 -10.81
CA ARG A 58 9.15 2.35 -11.13
C ARG A 58 9.80 1.45 -10.09
N ALA A 59 11.04 1.74 -9.71
CA ALA A 59 11.77 0.94 -8.72
C ALA A 59 11.08 0.89 -7.35
N LEU A 60 10.57 2.01 -6.84
CA LEU A 60 9.82 2.00 -5.58
C LEU A 60 8.43 1.37 -5.75
N TYR A 61 7.78 1.60 -6.90
CA TYR A 61 6.47 1.03 -7.21
C TYR A 61 6.49 -0.50 -7.18
N GLU A 62 7.49 -1.11 -7.83
CA GLU A 62 7.64 -2.56 -7.89
C GLU A 62 7.90 -3.18 -6.50
N VAL A 63 8.57 -2.46 -5.58
CA VAL A 63 8.71 -2.90 -4.19
C VAL A 63 7.36 -2.90 -3.48
N VAL A 64 6.54 -1.84 -3.65
CA VAL A 64 5.19 -1.80 -3.07
C VAL A 64 4.31 -2.88 -3.68
N GLN A 65 4.38 -3.11 -5.00
CA GLN A 65 3.64 -4.16 -5.69
C GLN A 65 4.02 -5.57 -5.19
N ALA A 66 5.31 -5.83 -4.98
CA ALA A 66 5.77 -7.09 -4.41
C ALA A 66 5.29 -7.28 -2.97
N ALA A 67 5.30 -6.21 -2.17
CA ALA A 67 4.80 -6.24 -0.80
C ALA A 67 3.29 -6.49 -0.77
N HIS A 68 2.54 -5.85 -1.66
CA HIS A 68 1.11 -6.04 -1.84
C HIS A 68 0.76 -7.50 -2.17
N ALA A 69 1.44 -8.09 -3.16
CA ALA A 69 1.27 -9.49 -3.51
C ALA A 69 1.60 -10.45 -2.35
N ALA A 70 2.66 -10.17 -1.59
CA ALA A 70 3.05 -10.96 -0.43
C ALA A 70 2.05 -10.86 0.72
N GLY A 71 1.50 -9.65 0.96
CA GLY A 71 0.44 -9.40 1.93
C GLY A 71 -0.83 -10.18 1.59
N ILE A 72 -1.32 -10.06 0.35
CA ILE A 72 -2.47 -10.83 -0.14
C ILE A 72 -2.23 -12.33 0.06
N ALA A 73 -1.08 -12.85 -0.38
CA ALA A 73 -0.77 -14.28 -0.26
C ALA A 73 -0.82 -14.79 1.18
N ALA A 74 -0.54 -13.93 2.16
CA ALA A 74 -0.61 -14.22 3.60
C ALA A 74 -2.00 -13.99 4.22
N SER A 75 -2.94 -13.33 3.54
CA SER A 75 -4.32 -13.15 3.97
C SER A 75 -5.14 -14.44 3.77
N ARG A 76 -4.85 -15.46 4.58
CA ARG A 76 -5.44 -16.81 4.48
C ARG A 76 -6.06 -17.25 5.79
N ALA A 77 -7.12 -18.05 5.70
CA ALA A 77 -7.72 -18.69 6.85
C ALA A 77 -6.66 -19.47 7.67
N GLY A 78 -6.71 -19.34 8.99
CA GLY A 78 -5.74 -19.94 9.91
C GLY A 78 -4.47 -19.12 10.17
N ASN A 79 -4.14 -18.14 9.33
CA ASN A 79 -3.13 -17.14 9.67
C ASN A 79 -3.68 -16.15 10.68
N HIS A 80 -2.80 -15.50 11.45
CA HIS A 80 -3.23 -14.42 12.35
C HIS A 80 -3.30 -13.07 11.61
N TRP A 81 -4.16 -12.16 12.07
CA TRP A 81 -4.42 -10.84 11.48
C TRP A 81 -3.17 -10.04 11.11
N ASN A 82 -2.13 -10.07 11.95
CA ASN A 82 -0.92 -9.28 11.71
C ASN A 82 0.08 -9.95 10.73
N GLN A 83 -0.12 -11.21 10.35
CA GLN A 83 0.82 -11.95 9.49
C GLN A 83 0.96 -11.35 8.09
N PRO A 84 -0.13 -10.90 7.41
CA PRO A 84 -0.02 -10.11 6.19
C PRO A 84 0.83 -8.86 6.34
N HIS A 85 0.67 -8.10 7.43
CA HIS A 85 1.50 -6.92 7.69
C HIS A 85 2.98 -7.27 7.89
N ASP A 86 3.28 -8.36 8.61
CA ASP A 86 4.67 -8.79 8.78
C ASP A 86 5.31 -9.20 7.44
N ALA A 87 4.52 -9.75 6.52
CA ALA A 87 4.97 -10.06 5.16
C ALA A 87 5.28 -8.77 4.37
N THR A 88 4.43 -7.75 4.42
CA THR A 88 4.69 -6.47 3.73
C THR A 88 5.93 -5.77 4.29
N VAL A 89 6.08 -5.74 5.63
CA VAL A 89 7.25 -5.16 6.31
C VAL A 89 8.54 -5.82 5.85
N ARG A 90 8.54 -7.15 5.72
CA ARG A 90 9.72 -7.88 5.25
C ARG A 90 10.09 -7.49 3.82
N VAL A 91 9.15 -7.55 2.88
CA VAL A 91 9.39 -7.25 1.47
C VAL A 91 9.82 -5.79 1.28
N ILE A 92 9.14 -4.84 1.93
CA ILE A 92 9.52 -3.42 1.89
C ILE A 92 10.93 -3.23 2.43
N THR A 93 11.28 -3.85 3.56
CA THR A 93 12.61 -3.68 4.15
C THR A 93 13.70 -4.26 3.25
N GLU A 94 13.46 -5.43 2.64
CA GLU A 94 14.37 -6.05 1.66
C GLU A 94 14.57 -5.13 0.44
N GLY A 95 13.49 -4.63 -0.16
CA GLY A 95 13.55 -3.72 -1.30
C GLY A 95 14.23 -2.38 -0.97
N LEU A 96 13.97 -1.79 0.20
CA LEU A 96 14.63 -0.57 0.65
C LEU A 96 16.15 -0.75 0.83
N VAL A 97 16.60 -1.94 1.24
CA VAL A 97 18.03 -2.28 1.31
C VAL A 97 18.63 -2.45 -0.08
N GLU A 98 17.95 -3.17 -0.97
CA GLU A 98 18.38 -3.40 -2.35
C GLU A 98 18.54 -2.08 -3.14
N LEU A 99 17.58 -1.16 -2.99
CA LEU A 99 17.62 0.16 -3.62
C LEU A 99 18.55 1.15 -2.90
N GLY A 100 19.12 0.75 -1.75
CA GLY A 100 20.07 1.55 -0.97
C GLY A 100 19.48 2.70 -0.16
N LEU A 101 18.16 2.70 0.08
CA LEU A 101 17.48 3.64 1.00
C LEU A 101 17.71 3.26 2.47
N LEU A 102 17.88 1.96 2.76
CA LEU A 102 18.34 1.44 4.04
C LEU A 102 19.68 0.70 3.88
N ARG A 103 20.43 0.58 4.97
CA ARG A 103 21.71 -0.16 5.00
C ARG A 103 21.80 -0.98 6.29
N GLY A 104 22.01 -2.28 6.16
CA GLY A 104 22.16 -3.18 7.30
C GLY A 104 21.58 -4.57 7.02
N ARG A 105 21.51 -5.41 8.06
CA ARG A 105 20.88 -6.72 7.97
C ARG A 105 19.37 -6.59 8.14
N VAL A 106 18.59 -7.10 7.18
CA VAL A 106 17.11 -7.00 7.15
C VAL A 106 16.46 -7.38 8.49
N PRO A 107 16.76 -8.52 9.15
CA PRO A 107 16.13 -8.86 10.42
C PRO A 107 16.38 -7.84 11.54
N LYS A 108 17.57 -7.20 11.54
CA LYS A 108 17.88 -6.14 12.50
C LYS A 108 17.12 -4.86 12.18
N LEU A 109 17.04 -4.48 10.91
CA LEU A 109 16.29 -3.29 10.48
C LEU A 109 14.80 -3.40 10.81
N ILE A 110 14.20 -4.58 10.60
CA ILE A 110 12.81 -4.86 10.98
C ILE A 110 12.65 -4.77 12.51
N LYS A 111 13.52 -5.45 13.28
CA LYS A 111 13.48 -5.42 14.75
C LYS A 111 13.60 -3.99 15.31
N ASP A 112 14.48 -3.19 14.73
CA ASP A 112 14.73 -1.81 15.16
C ASP A 112 13.69 -0.82 14.61
N GLY A 113 12.76 -1.27 13.75
CA GLY A 113 11.71 -0.43 13.17
C GLY A 113 12.19 0.56 12.10
N ALA A 114 13.37 0.35 11.50
CA ALA A 114 14.00 1.31 10.57
C ALA A 114 13.17 1.56 9.30
N TYR A 115 12.31 0.62 8.91
CA TYR A 115 11.39 0.77 7.77
C TYR A 115 10.33 1.85 8.01
N ARG A 116 10.03 2.21 9.27
CA ARG A 116 8.96 3.16 9.62
C ARG A 116 9.22 4.58 9.14
N ASP A 117 10.47 4.91 8.81
CA ASP A 117 10.82 6.15 8.14
C ASP A 117 10.23 6.26 6.71
N PHE A 118 9.80 5.13 6.15
CA PHE A 118 9.25 5.01 4.79
C PHE A 118 7.86 4.36 4.75
N TYR A 119 7.54 3.49 5.71
CA TYR A 119 6.28 2.75 5.80
C TYR A 119 5.78 2.75 7.26
N MET A 120 4.98 3.76 7.61
CA MET A 120 4.61 4.11 8.99
C MET A 120 3.22 3.64 9.44
N HIS A 121 2.41 3.08 8.53
CA HIS A 121 1.05 2.61 8.82
C HIS A 121 0.96 1.07 8.81
N ARG A 122 -0.24 0.54 9.07
CA ARG A 122 -0.51 -0.90 8.98
C ARG A 122 -0.68 -1.32 7.52
N ALA A 123 -0.79 -2.63 7.28
CA ALA A 123 -1.00 -3.16 5.93
C ALA A 123 -2.48 -3.33 5.58
N GLY A 124 -3.40 -2.95 6.47
CA GLY A 124 -4.82 -3.06 6.26
C GLY A 124 -5.62 -2.99 7.55
N HIS A 125 -6.93 -2.98 7.39
CA HIS A 125 -7.98 -2.95 8.41
C HIS A 125 -9.19 -3.79 7.96
N TRP A 126 -10.09 -4.10 8.87
CA TRP A 126 -11.38 -4.69 8.50
C TRP A 126 -12.18 -3.75 7.60
N LEU A 127 -12.99 -4.32 6.73
CA LEU A 127 -13.82 -3.59 5.77
C LEU A 127 -15.23 -4.18 5.74
N GLY A 128 -16.24 -3.31 5.75
CA GLY A 128 -17.64 -3.71 5.73
C GLY A 128 -18.57 -2.51 5.65
N LEU A 129 -19.44 -2.31 6.65
CA LEU A 129 -20.38 -1.19 6.64
C LEU A 129 -19.69 0.16 6.95
N ASP A 130 -18.62 0.12 7.74
CA ASP A 130 -17.70 1.23 7.88
C ASP A 130 -16.40 0.90 7.13
N VAL A 131 -15.73 1.92 6.57
CA VAL A 131 -14.46 1.74 5.84
C VAL A 131 -13.38 1.13 6.75
N HIS A 132 -13.32 1.58 8.01
CA HIS A 132 -12.58 0.92 9.08
C HIS A 132 -13.60 0.17 9.94
N ASP A 133 -13.93 -1.05 9.53
CA ASP A 133 -15.07 -1.78 10.07
C ASP A 133 -14.85 -2.27 11.51
N VAL A 134 -15.96 -2.65 12.14
CA VAL A 134 -15.97 -3.24 13.48
C VAL A 134 -15.28 -4.61 13.52
N GLY A 135 -14.94 -5.06 14.73
CA GLY A 135 -14.43 -6.40 14.98
C GLY A 135 -13.10 -6.40 15.71
N ASP A 136 -12.99 -7.26 16.72
CA ASP A 136 -11.78 -7.32 17.53
C ASP A 136 -10.59 -7.84 16.72
N TYR A 137 -9.54 -7.03 16.57
CA TYR A 137 -8.27 -7.47 16.00
C TYR A 137 -7.52 -8.44 16.92
N ARG A 138 -7.84 -8.46 18.22
CA ARG A 138 -7.22 -9.37 19.20
C ARG A 138 -8.28 -10.05 20.05
N VAL A 139 -8.13 -11.35 20.24
CA VAL A 139 -9.00 -12.19 21.07
C VAL A 139 -8.13 -12.91 22.09
N GLY A 140 -8.47 -12.81 23.37
CA GLY A 140 -7.67 -13.42 24.45
C GLY A 140 -6.24 -12.86 24.56
N GLY A 141 -6.01 -11.63 24.10
CA GLY A 141 -4.69 -11.02 24.09
C GLY A 141 -3.82 -11.36 22.87
N GLU A 142 -4.25 -12.27 21.99
CA GLU A 142 -3.53 -12.66 20.78
C GLU A 142 -4.16 -12.06 19.53
N TRP A 143 -3.40 -11.95 18.43
CA TRP A 143 -3.97 -11.55 17.14
C TRP A 143 -5.06 -12.53 16.71
N ARG A 144 -6.19 -12.01 16.26
CA ARG A 144 -7.31 -12.82 15.79
C ARG A 144 -6.89 -13.70 14.61
N LEU A 145 -7.33 -14.94 14.61
CA LEU A 145 -7.17 -15.83 13.45
C LEU A 145 -8.14 -15.39 12.35
N LEU A 146 -7.63 -15.39 11.13
CA LEU A 146 -8.44 -15.17 9.93
C LEU A 146 -9.30 -16.41 9.69
N GLU A 147 -10.58 -16.19 9.38
CA GLU A 147 -11.56 -17.24 9.07
C GLU A 147 -12.28 -16.86 7.78
N PRO A 148 -12.79 -17.85 7.01
CA PRO A 148 -13.56 -17.56 5.81
C PRO A 148 -14.75 -16.64 6.08
N GLY A 149 -14.95 -15.65 5.21
CA GLY A 149 -16.01 -14.64 5.33
C GLY A 149 -15.58 -13.31 5.98
N MET A 150 -14.37 -13.23 6.54
CA MET A 150 -13.78 -11.93 6.93
C MET A 150 -13.34 -11.14 5.69
N VAL A 151 -13.45 -9.82 5.73
CA VAL A 151 -13.02 -8.92 4.65
C VAL A 151 -12.11 -7.82 5.21
N MET A 152 -11.02 -7.55 4.52
CA MET A 152 -10.00 -6.57 4.94
C MET A 152 -9.33 -5.91 3.75
N THR A 153 -8.74 -4.74 3.96
CA THR A 153 -7.85 -4.12 2.98
C THR A 153 -6.45 -4.74 3.00
N MET A 154 -5.71 -4.58 1.90
CA MET A 154 -4.27 -4.84 1.82
C MET A 154 -3.56 -3.66 1.16
N GLU A 155 -2.95 -2.78 1.95
CA GLU A 155 -2.55 -1.42 1.55
C GLU A 155 -1.09 -1.06 1.89
N PRO A 156 -0.06 -1.84 1.49
CA PRO A 156 1.31 -1.41 1.72
C PRO A 156 1.64 -0.10 0.98
N GLY A 157 2.55 0.69 1.56
CA GLY A 157 3.01 1.92 0.95
C GLY A 157 4.45 2.28 1.30
N ILE A 158 5.09 3.05 0.43
CA ILE A 158 6.39 3.69 0.66
C ILE A 158 6.26 5.19 0.40
N TYR A 159 6.69 5.98 1.38
CA TYR A 159 6.66 7.44 1.33
C TYR A 159 8.04 7.98 1.66
N VAL A 160 8.65 8.66 0.69
CA VAL A 160 9.96 9.28 0.85
C VAL A 160 9.75 10.78 0.98
N ALA A 161 9.79 11.30 2.21
CA ALA A 161 9.58 12.73 2.46
C ALA A 161 10.49 13.62 1.58
N PRO A 162 9.99 14.75 1.06
CA PRO A 162 10.73 15.62 0.15
C PRO A 162 12.02 16.19 0.76
N ASP A 163 12.06 16.34 2.07
CA ASP A 163 13.18 16.85 2.86
C ASP A 163 14.06 15.74 3.46
N ASN A 164 13.83 14.46 3.14
CA ASN A 164 14.64 13.36 3.64
C ASN A 164 16.07 13.41 3.03
N THR A 165 16.97 14.09 3.74
CA THR A 165 18.36 14.29 3.31
C THR A 165 19.23 13.04 3.44
N ARG A 166 18.75 11.98 4.11
CA ARG A 166 19.46 10.70 4.28
C ARG A 166 19.43 9.81 3.03
N VAL A 167 18.56 10.12 2.07
CA VAL A 167 18.45 9.42 0.79
C VAL A 167 18.87 10.30 -0.39
N ALA A 168 19.20 9.68 -1.52
CA ALA A 168 19.52 10.38 -2.76
C ALA A 168 18.33 11.23 -3.25
N LYS A 169 18.61 12.39 -3.86
CA LYS A 169 17.59 13.35 -4.30
C LYS A 169 16.52 12.73 -5.22
N LYS A 170 16.88 11.75 -6.04
CA LYS A 170 15.97 11.05 -6.98
C LYS A 170 14.80 10.32 -6.30
N TRP A 171 14.91 10.01 -5.01
CA TRP A 171 13.85 9.31 -4.27
C TRP A 171 12.87 10.26 -3.58
N ARG A 172 13.27 11.51 -3.34
CA ARG A 172 12.56 12.44 -2.46
C ARG A 172 11.26 12.91 -3.09
N GLY A 173 10.20 12.96 -2.28
CA GLY A 173 8.86 13.36 -2.70
C GLY A 173 8.04 12.25 -3.36
N ILE A 174 8.54 11.01 -3.42
CA ILE A 174 7.80 9.87 -3.97
C ILE A 174 6.95 9.24 -2.85
N GLY A 175 5.63 9.29 -3.01
CA GLY A 175 4.66 8.55 -2.20
C GLY A 175 3.90 7.55 -3.07
N ILE A 176 3.87 6.29 -2.64
CA ILE A 176 3.22 5.19 -3.35
C ILE A 176 2.47 4.33 -2.35
N ARG A 177 1.19 4.07 -2.65
CA ARG A 177 0.38 3.02 -2.01
C ARG A 177 -0.36 2.25 -3.09
N ILE A 178 -0.50 0.95 -2.88
CA ILE A 178 -1.31 0.06 -3.71
C ILE A 178 -2.20 -0.69 -2.73
N GLU A 179 -3.50 -0.61 -2.95
CA GLU A 179 -4.49 -1.18 -2.02
C GLU A 179 -5.59 -1.92 -2.74
N ASP A 180 -5.89 -3.10 -2.23
CA ASP A 180 -7.01 -3.90 -2.67
C ASP A 180 -7.86 -4.40 -1.49
N ASP A 181 -9.14 -4.57 -1.77
CA ASP A 181 -10.11 -5.22 -0.89
C ASP A 181 -9.98 -6.75 -1.01
N VAL A 182 -9.80 -7.42 0.12
CA VAL A 182 -9.54 -8.86 0.18
C VAL A 182 -10.57 -9.57 1.05
N ALA A 183 -11.33 -10.48 0.44
CA ALA A 183 -12.16 -11.43 1.17
C ALA A 183 -11.35 -12.69 1.50
N ILE A 184 -11.41 -13.13 2.76
CA ILE A 184 -10.81 -14.40 3.18
C ILE A 184 -11.74 -15.53 2.73
N GLY A 185 -11.30 -16.32 1.76
CA GLY A 185 -12.01 -17.51 1.30
C GLY A 185 -11.54 -18.80 1.98
N ALA A 186 -12.27 -19.90 1.73
CA ALA A 186 -11.91 -21.23 2.23
C ALA A 186 -10.61 -21.76 1.60
N ASP A 187 -10.38 -21.47 0.32
CA ASP A 187 -9.21 -21.95 -0.45
C ASP A 187 -8.08 -20.89 -0.58
N GLY A 188 -8.33 -19.67 -0.08
CA GLY A 188 -7.39 -18.56 -0.15
C GLY A 188 -8.06 -17.19 -0.20
N PRO A 189 -7.27 -16.11 -0.27
CA PRO A 189 -7.78 -14.76 -0.46
C PRO A 189 -8.45 -14.60 -1.83
N GLU A 190 -9.53 -13.86 -1.88
CA GLU A 190 -10.16 -13.35 -3.09
C GLU A 190 -9.99 -11.82 -3.12
N VAL A 191 -9.47 -11.30 -4.23
CA VAL A 191 -9.27 -9.85 -4.43
C VAL A 191 -10.51 -9.28 -5.13
N LEU A 192 -11.27 -8.46 -4.42
CA LEU A 192 -12.56 -7.92 -4.90
C LEU A 192 -12.38 -6.74 -5.86
N SER A 193 -11.25 -6.03 -5.76
CA SER A 193 -10.91 -4.83 -6.53
C SER A 193 -9.94 -5.08 -7.69
N ALA A 194 -9.79 -6.34 -8.13
CA ALA A 194 -8.89 -6.74 -9.22
C ALA A 194 -9.25 -6.15 -10.60
N GLY A 195 -10.40 -5.48 -10.73
CA GLY A 195 -10.83 -4.82 -11.97
C GLY A 195 -10.00 -3.61 -12.37
N VAL A 196 -9.17 -3.05 -11.47
CA VAL A 196 -8.25 -1.94 -11.77
C VAL A 196 -6.80 -2.46 -11.68
N PRO A 197 -6.00 -2.37 -12.76
CA PRO A 197 -4.67 -2.98 -12.80
C PRO A 197 -3.72 -2.37 -11.77
N VAL A 198 -2.79 -3.20 -11.28
CA VAL A 198 -1.69 -2.83 -10.38
C VAL A 198 -0.31 -3.09 -11.00
N ALA A 199 -0.23 -3.80 -12.13
CA ALA A 199 1.04 -3.99 -12.79
C ALA A 199 1.44 -2.69 -13.49
N PRO A 200 2.68 -2.21 -13.30
CA PRO A 200 3.09 -0.92 -13.86
C PRO A 200 3.05 -0.92 -15.39
N ASP A 201 3.32 -2.04 -16.05
CA ASP A 201 3.19 -2.16 -17.51
C ASP A 201 1.73 -2.08 -17.98
N ASP A 202 0.79 -2.68 -17.23
CA ASP A 202 -0.64 -2.62 -17.54
C ASP A 202 -1.20 -1.20 -17.33
N ILE A 203 -0.71 -0.49 -16.31
CA ILE A 203 -1.05 0.92 -16.05
C ILE A 203 -0.56 1.80 -17.21
N GLU A 204 0.70 1.66 -17.62
CA GLU A 204 1.24 2.42 -18.76
C GLU A 204 0.50 2.09 -20.07
N ALA A 205 0.14 0.82 -20.29
CA ALA A 205 -0.64 0.41 -21.45
C ALA A 205 -2.06 1.01 -21.44
N LEU A 206 -2.73 1.01 -20.27
CA LEU A 206 -4.06 1.60 -20.10
C LEU A 206 -4.04 3.11 -20.37
N MET A 207 -3.02 3.83 -19.88
CA MET A 207 -2.93 5.28 -20.06
C MET A 207 -2.51 5.71 -21.48
N ALA A 208 -1.94 4.80 -22.27
CA ALA A 208 -1.53 5.06 -23.65
C ALA A 208 -2.64 4.82 -24.69
N ALA A 209 -3.72 4.13 -24.31
CA ALA A 209 -4.85 3.79 -25.17
C ALA A 209 -5.80 4.99 -25.38
#